data_AF-A0A358DSP5-F1
#
_entry.id   AF-A0A358DSP5-F1
#
_cell.length_a   1.000
_cell.length_b   1.000
_cell.length_c   1.000
_cell.angle_alpha   90.00
_cell.angle_beta   90.00
_cell.angle_gamma   90.00
#
_symmetry.space_group_name_H-M   'P 1'
#
loop_
_entity.id
_entity.type
_entity.pdbx_description
1 polymer ?
#
loop_
_entity_poly.entity_id
_entity_poly.type
_entity_poly.pdbx_seq_one_letter_code
_entity_poly.pdbx_strand_id
1 'polypeptide(L)'
;EDLGEVLEDDDFLFVDLEGLEAVDAQGKPLGTITAVSVLAGRAMAHLDDLLIPLDSPFLQSVDFEAGQAHFDLPEGLLESQRT
;
A
#
# COMPACT_ATOMS: atom_id res chain seq x y z
N GLU A 1 8.58 31.78 -0.12
CA GLU A 1 9.72 30.87 0.00
C GLU A 1 9.24 29.54 -0.51
N ASP A 2 9.82 29.12 -1.63
CA ASP A 2 9.47 27.89 -2.34
C ASP A 2 10.33 26.80 -1.71
N LEU A 3 9.75 26.04 -0.78
CA LEU A 3 10.39 24.83 -0.27
C LEU A 3 10.14 23.72 -1.28
N GLY A 4 10.84 23.81 -2.41
CA GLY A 4 11.08 22.69 -3.31
C GLY A 4 11.95 21.67 -2.59
N GLU A 5 11.35 20.97 -1.63
CA GLU A 5 11.92 19.75 -1.09
C GLU A 5 11.91 18.76 -2.26
N VAL A 6 13.11 18.43 -2.73
CA VAL A 6 13.36 17.32 -3.64
C VAL A 6 12.99 16.04 -2.90
N LEU A 7 11.70 15.76 -2.85
CA LEU A 7 11.18 14.45 -2.46
C LEU A 7 11.75 13.47 -3.49
N GLU A 8 12.49 12.48 -3.01
CA GLU A 8 13.11 11.46 -3.83
C GLU A 8 11.99 10.78 -4.65
N ASP A 9 12.26 10.35 -5.89
CA ASP A 9 11.25 9.86 -6.86
C ASP A 9 10.30 8.77 -6.29
N ASP A 10 10.69 8.08 -5.23
CA ASP A 10 9.90 7.09 -4.49
C ASP A 10 8.80 7.68 -3.58
N ASP A 11 8.95 8.93 -3.09
CA ASP A 11 7.97 9.57 -2.19
C ASP A 11 6.68 10.00 -2.92
N PHE A 12 6.75 10.22 -4.24
CA PHE A 12 5.60 10.64 -5.03
C PHE A 12 4.62 9.51 -5.40
N LEU A 13 4.98 8.23 -5.25
CA LEU A 13 4.12 7.13 -5.70
C LEU A 13 2.96 6.80 -4.75
N PHE A 14 3.03 7.22 -3.48
CA PHE A 14 2.11 6.73 -2.43
C PHE A 14 1.08 7.75 -1.95
N VAL A 15 1.13 9.00 -2.43
CA VAL A 15 0.32 10.12 -1.93
C VAL A 15 -1.18 10.03 -2.24
N ASP A 16 -1.61 9.09 -3.09
CA ASP A 16 -3.03 8.90 -3.47
C ASP A 16 -3.54 7.46 -3.28
N LEU A 17 -2.89 6.67 -2.42
CA LEU A 17 -3.35 5.30 -2.15
C LEU A 17 -4.50 5.23 -1.13
N GLU A 18 -4.65 6.25 -0.30
CA GLU A 18 -5.73 6.32 0.70
C GLU A 18 -7.10 6.31 0.00
N GLY A 19 -7.98 5.44 0.45
CA GLY A 19 -9.32 5.24 -0.13
C GLY A 19 -9.38 4.19 -1.25
N LEU A 20 -8.25 3.70 -1.76
CA LEU A 20 -8.24 2.60 -2.71
C LEU A 20 -8.54 1.25 -2.03
N GLU A 21 -9.17 0.34 -2.76
CA GLU A 21 -9.35 -1.05 -2.33
C GLU A 21 -8.05 -1.83 -2.61
N ALA A 22 -7.42 -2.36 -1.57
CA ALA A 22 -6.31 -3.29 -1.72
C ALA A 22 -6.86 -4.66 -2.12
N VAL A 23 -6.31 -5.22 -3.20
CA VAL A 23 -6.67 -6.54 -3.72
C VAL A 23 -5.41 -7.39 -3.87
N ASP A 24 -5.54 -8.69 -3.62
CA ASP A 24 -4.46 -9.66 -3.82
C ASP A 24 -4.24 -9.99 -5.31
N ALA A 25 -3.16 -10.70 -5.65
CA ALA A 25 -2.84 -11.19 -6.99
C ALA A 25 -3.97 -12.04 -7.61
N GLN A 26 -4.81 -12.66 -6.79
CA GLN A 26 -6.00 -13.40 -7.23
C GLN A 26 -7.25 -12.50 -7.42
N GLY A 27 -7.14 -11.19 -7.22
CA GLY A 27 -8.25 -10.23 -7.25
C GLY A 27 -9.15 -10.30 -6.02
N LYS A 28 -8.69 -10.93 -4.94
CA LYS A 28 -9.44 -11.02 -3.68
C LYS A 28 -9.28 -9.72 -2.89
N PRO A 29 -10.37 -9.07 -2.43
CA PRO A 29 -10.27 -7.87 -1.63
C PRO A 29 -9.64 -8.18 -0.27
N LEU A 30 -8.65 -7.37 0.09
CA LEU A 30 -7.93 -7.40 1.36
C LEU A 30 -8.50 -6.37 2.35
N GLY A 31 -9.02 -5.26 1.82
CA GLY A 31 -9.63 -4.17 2.59
C GLY A 31 -9.39 -2.82 1.90
N THR A 32 -9.85 -1.74 2.51
CA THR A 32 -9.59 -0.38 2.01
C THR A 32 -8.36 0.20 2.70
N ILE A 33 -7.49 0.87 1.94
CA ILE A 33 -6.36 1.59 2.49
C ILE A 33 -6.89 2.82 3.22
N THR A 34 -6.73 2.85 4.54
CA THR A 34 -7.22 3.94 5.40
C THR A 34 -6.14 4.97 5.72
N ALA A 35 -4.86 4.56 5.65
CA ALA A 35 -3.72 5.45 5.84
C ALA A 35 -2.45 4.89 5.18
N VAL A 36 -1.50 5.78 4.89
CA VAL A 36 -0.13 5.42 4.54
C VAL A 36 0.83 6.00 5.58
N SER A 37 1.83 5.22 5.99
CA SER A 37 2.82 5.67 6.96
C SER A 37 4.18 5.03 6.70
N VAL A 38 5.23 5.62 7.27
CA VAL A 38 6.59 5.04 7.23
C VAL A 38 6.91 4.36 8.56
N LEU A 39 7.14 3.05 8.55
CA LEU A 39 7.62 2.28 9.70
C LEU A 39 9.02 1.74 9.42
N ALA A 40 9.97 2.03 10.29
CA ALA A 40 11.36 1.59 10.17
C ALA A 40 12.00 1.89 8.79
N GLY A 41 11.63 3.02 8.17
CA GLY A 41 12.12 3.43 6.86
C GLY A 41 11.43 2.73 5.66
N ARG A 42 10.29 2.07 5.88
CA ARG A 42 9.48 1.46 4.81
C ARG A 42 8.07 2.03 4.78
N ALA A 43 7.56 2.30 3.59
CA ALA A 43 6.18 2.73 3.40
C ALA A 43 5.22 1.56 3.61
N MET A 44 4.16 1.80 4.38
CA MET A 44 3.18 0.81 4.80
C MET A 44 1.76 1.35 4.58
N ALA A 45 0.91 0.55 3.96
CA ALA A 45 -0.53 0.77 3.88
C ALA A 45 -1.22 0.18 5.11
N HIS A 46 -2.06 1.00 5.74
CA HIS A 46 -2.95 0.60 6.82
C HIS A 46 -4.30 0.26 6.23
N LEU A 47 -4.80 -0.91 6.56
CA LEU A 47 -6.18 -1.34 6.36
C LEU A 47 -6.76 -1.66 7.74
N ASP A 48 -8.08 -1.88 7.84
CA ASP A 48 -8.78 -2.07 9.12
C ASP A 48 -8.02 -2.94 10.15
N ASP A 49 -7.58 -4.13 9.76
CA ASP A 49 -6.85 -5.08 10.62
C ASP A 49 -5.52 -5.57 9.99
N LEU A 50 -5.00 -4.85 8.99
CA LEU A 50 -3.82 -5.30 8.24
C LEU A 50 -2.86 -4.15 7.99
N LEU A 51 -1.57 -4.46 8.10
CA LEU A 51 -0.49 -3.58 7.68
C LEU A 51 0.28 -4.24 6.54
N ILE A 52 0.31 -3.60 5.37
CA ILE A 52 0.90 -4.15 4.15
C ILE A 52 2.06 -3.25 3.69
N PRO A 53 3.26 -3.78 3.46
CA PRO A 53 4.35 -3.00 2.88
C PRO A 53 4.02 -2.56 1.45
N LEU A 54 4.39 -1.32 1.12
CA LEU A 54 4.18 -0.73 -0.20
C LEU A 54 5.40 -0.89 -1.13
N ASP A 55 6.44 -1.59 -0.68
CA ASP A 55 7.64 -1.85 -1.47
C ASP A 55 7.45 -2.87 -2.61
N SER A 56 8.36 -2.80 -3.58
CA SER A 56 8.25 -3.39 -4.91
C SER A 56 8.48 -4.91 -5.06
N PRO A 57 8.27 -5.76 -4.03
CA PRO A 57 7.75 -7.10 -4.30
C PRO A 57 6.27 -7.24 -3.96
N PHE A 58 5.72 -6.37 -3.11
CA PHE A 58 4.34 -6.49 -2.65
C PHE A 58 3.39 -5.70 -3.52
N LEU A 59 3.62 -4.41 -3.75
CA LEU A 59 2.75 -3.60 -4.61
C LEU A 59 3.09 -3.85 -6.09
N GLN A 60 2.16 -4.47 -6.82
CA GLN A 60 2.35 -4.84 -8.23
C GLN A 60 1.88 -3.73 -9.18
N SER A 61 0.72 -3.15 -8.90
CA SER A 61 0.15 -2.07 -9.70
C SER A 61 -0.90 -1.30 -8.92
N VAL A 62 -1.21 -0.10 -9.41
CA VAL A 62 -2.30 0.74 -8.90
C VAL A 62 -3.18 1.12 -10.08
N ASP A 63 -4.46 0.80 -9.99
CA ASP A 63 -5.50 1.17 -10.94
C ASP A 63 -6.38 2.26 -10.33
N PHE A 64 -6.05 3.51 -10.62
CA PHE A 64 -6.79 4.66 -10.12
C PHE A 64 -8.17 4.83 -10.78
N GLU A 65 -8.40 4.23 -11.95
CA GLU A 65 -9.72 4.26 -12.61
C GLU A 65 -10.70 3.31 -11.93
N ALA A 66 -10.21 2.12 -11.56
CA ALA A 66 -10.98 1.13 -10.80
C ALA A 66 -11.01 1.43 -9.29
N GLY A 67 -10.09 2.26 -8.79
CA GLY A 67 -9.93 2.56 -7.38
C GLY A 67 -9.27 1.42 -6.60
N GLN A 68 -8.34 0.69 -7.23
CA GLN A 68 -7.75 -0.54 -6.68
C GLN A 68 -6.22 -0.50 -6.64
N ALA A 69 -5.64 -1.04 -5.57
CA ALA A 69 -4.21 -1.29 -5.45
C ALA A 69 -3.96 -2.80 -5.40
N HIS A 70 -3.17 -3.32 -6.34
CA HIS A 70 -2.92 -4.74 -6.51
C HIS A 70 -1.64 -5.16 -5.79
N PHE A 71 -1.77 -6.15 -4.92
CA PHE A 71 -0.70 -6.67 -4.10
C PHE A 71 -0.42 -8.14 -4.41
N ASP A 72 0.85 -8.53 -4.46
CA ASP A 72 1.29 -9.93 -4.44
C ASP A 72 1.90 -10.22 -3.08
N LEU A 73 1.10 -10.78 -2.18
CA LEU A 73 1.51 -11.07 -0.81
C LEU A 73 1.93 -12.55 -0.70
N PRO A 74 3.04 -12.85 -0.02
CA PRO A 74 3.40 -14.23 0.26
C PRO A 74 2.34 -14.90 1.13
N GLU A 75 2.07 -16.18 0.84
CA GLU A 75 1.16 -17.01 1.61
C GLU A 75 1.53 -16.98 3.10
N GLY A 76 0.54 -16.82 3.98
CA GLY A 76 0.74 -16.74 5.44
C GLY A 76 1.00 -15.33 6.01
N LEU A 77 1.26 -14.30 5.19
CA LEU A 77 1.47 -12.92 5.68
C LEU A 77 0.23 -12.38 6.39
N LEU A 78 -0.95 -12.60 5.80
CA LEU A 78 -2.23 -12.14 6.35
C LEU A 78 -2.66 -12.94 7.58
N GLU A 79 -2.36 -14.24 7.60
CA GLU A 79 -2.71 -15.13 8.73
C GLU A 79 -1.93 -14.77 9.99
N SER A 80 -0.67 -14.35 9.83
CA SER A 80 0.20 -13.93 10.94
C SER A 80 -0.25 -12.64 11.62
N GLN A 81 -1.09 -11.82 10.97
CA GLN A 81 -1.59 -10.55 11.52
C GLN A 81 -2.96 -10.68 12.22
N ARG A 82 -3.64 -11.83 12.05
CA ARG A 82 -4.98 -12.09 12.62
C ARG A 82 -4.97 -13.06 13.82
N THR A 83 -3.79 -13.47 14.27
CA THR A 83 -3.56 -14.32 15.47
C THR A 83 -3.21 -13.46 16.66
#